data_AF-A0A930WWY8-F1
#
_entry.id   AF-A0A930WWY8-F1
#
_cell.length_a   1.000
_cell.length_b   1.000
_cell.length_c   1.000
_cell.angle_alpha   90.00
_cell.angle_beta   90.00
_cell.angle_gamma   90.00
#
_symmetry.space_group_name_H-M   'P 1'
#
loop_
_entity.id
_entity.type
_entity.pdbx_description
1 polymer ?
#
loop_
_entity_poly.entity_id
_entity_poly.type
_entity_poly.pdbx_seq_one_letter_code
_entity_poly.pdbx_strand_id
1 'polypeptide(L)'
;MVHYFVVDYNNTGDLYNIGVLGEDKEAIREYLMKQSRNVRYLKSVNRKKNTGKDIGVGIIISCRYLARCPKGLEPDTRGTVL
;
A
#
# COMPACT_ATOMS: atom_id res chain seq x y z
N MET A 1 0.07 -13.50 -3.34
CA MET A 1 0.37 -12.53 -4.43
C MET A 1 0.95 -11.26 -3.81
N VAL A 2 1.72 -10.43 -4.51
CA VAL A 2 2.20 -9.15 -3.93
C VAL A 2 1.33 -8.01 -4.42
N HIS A 3 0.68 -7.32 -3.50
CA HIS A 3 -0.15 -6.15 -3.74
C HIS A 3 0.64 -4.88 -3.42
N TYR A 4 0.70 -3.95 -4.36
CA TYR A 4 1.36 -2.66 -4.20
C TYR A 4 0.36 -1.55 -3.96
N PHE A 5 0.62 -0.77 -2.93
CA PHE A 5 -0.15 0.39 -2.52
C PHE A 5 0.76 1.60 -2.44
N VAL A 6 0.24 2.76 -2.82
CA VAL A 6 0.86 4.05 -2.55
C VAL A 6 0.15 4.66 -1.36
N VAL A 7 0.91 4.95 -0.32
CA VAL A 7 0.38 5.53 0.92
C VAL A 7 1.04 6.85 1.26
N ASP A 8 0.28 7.78 1.82
CA ASP A 8 0.81 8.91 2.59
C ASP A 8 0.96 8.47 4.04
N TYR A 9 2.19 8.18 4.45
CA TYR A 9 2.47 7.66 5.80
C TYR A 9 2.60 8.81 6.78
N ASN A 10 1.88 8.77 7.90
CA ASN A 10 1.85 9.82 8.92
C ASN A 10 1.41 11.22 8.44
N ASN A 11 0.82 11.36 7.25
CA ASN A 11 0.31 12.63 6.72
C ASN A 11 1.39 13.71 6.58
N THR A 12 2.63 13.29 6.32
CA THR A 12 3.73 14.23 6.09
C THR A 12 3.71 14.78 4.66
N GLY A 13 2.88 14.22 3.78
CA GLY A 13 2.90 14.48 2.34
C GLY A 13 3.90 13.61 1.59
N ASP A 14 4.64 12.74 2.30
CA ASP A 14 5.58 11.79 1.73
C ASP A 14 4.86 10.53 1.26
N LEU A 15 5.00 10.23 -0.02
CA LEU A 15 4.39 9.05 -0.61
C LEU A 15 5.32 7.85 -0.50
N TYR A 16 4.78 6.71 -0.11
CA TYR A 16 5.50 5.45 -0.02
C TYR A 16 4.81 4.38 -0.86
N ASN A 17 5.60 3.65 -1.64
CA ASN A 17 5.16 2.43 -2.30
C ASN A 17 5.40 1.23 -1.39
N ILE A 18 4.32 0.65 -0.88
CA ILE A 18 4.32 -0.51 0.00
C ILE A 18 3.89 -1.73 -0.80
N GLY A 19 4.76 -2.74 -0.84
CA GLY A 19 4.48 -4.05 -1.40
C GLY A 19 4.21 -5.04 -0.28
N VAL A 20 2.98 -5.57 -0.23
CA VAL A 20 2.54 -6.55 0.77
C VAL A 20 2.25 -7.88 0.07
N LEU A 21 2.91 -8.94 0.52
CA LEU A 21 2.61 -10.31 0.13
C LEU A 21 1.40 -10.78 0.95
N GLY A 22 0.31 -11.10 0.29
CA GLY A 22 -0.88 -11.68 0.90
C GLY A 22 -1.86 -12.20 -0.15
N GLU A 23 -2.99 -12.73 0.32
CA GLU A 23 -4.06 -13.22 -0.55
C GLU A 23 -5.20 -12.19 -0.68
N ASP A 24 -5.56 -11.56 0.43
CA ASP A 24 -6.65 -10.60 0.48
C ASP A 24 -6.15 -9.15 0.35
N LYS A 25 -6.33 -8.60 -0.84
CA LYS A 25 -6.02 -7.20 -1.16
C LYS A 25 -6.82 -6.22 -0.29
N GLU A 26 -8.09 -6.51 0.01
CA GLU A 26 -8.97 -5.59 0.74
C GLU A 26 -8.60 -5.56 2.22
N ALA A 27 -8.31 -6.71 2.83
CA ALA A 27 -7.80 -6.77 4.21
C ALA A 27 -6.49 -5.99 4.38
N ILE A 28 -5.57 -6.11 3.41
CA ILE A 28 -4.32 -5.33 3.40
C ILE A 28 -4.61 -3.83 3.27
N ARG A 29 -5.52 -3.45 2.36
CA ARG A 29 -5.92 -2.06 2.15
C ARG A 29 -6.48 -1.47 3.44
N GLU A 30 -7.41 -2.15 4.11
CA GLU A 30 -8.01 -1.71 5.38
C GLU A 30 -6.97 -1.52 6.48
N TYR A 31 -6.00 -2.44 6.58
CA TYR A 31 -4.91 -2.29 7.54
C TYR A 31 -4.08 -1.02 7.28
N LEU A 32 -3.66 -0.80 6.04
CA LEU A 32 -2.88 0.39 5.66
C LEU A 32 -3.69 1.67 5.89
N MET A 33 -4.99 1.62 5.61
CA MET A 33 -5.94 2.69 5.81
C MET A 33 -6.12 3.09 7.29
N LYS A 34 -5.84 2.21 8.26
CA LYS A 34 -5.83 2.57 9.68
C LYS A 34 -4.61 3.42 10.07
N GLN A 35 -3.53 3.33 9.30
CA GLN A 35 -2.25 4.00 9.59
C GLN A 35 -1.96 5.20 8.69
N SER A 36 -2.64 5.30 7.54
CA SER A 36 -2.40 6.31 6.50
C SER A 36 -3.71 6.97 6.07
N ARG A 37 -3.69 8.28 5.78
CA ARG A 37 -4.88 8.99 5.27
C ARG A 37 -5.22 8.63 3.83
N ASN A 38 -4.21 8.47 2.98
CA ASN A 38 -4.39 8.28 1.55
C ASN A 38 -3.74 6.95 1.16
N VAL A 39 -4.55 5.95 0.83
CA VAL A 39 -4.11 4.59 0.47
C VAL A 39 -4.68 4.25 -0.89
N ARG A 40 -3.82 4.31 -1.90
CA ARG A 40 -4.19 4.07 -3.29
C ARG A 40 -3.59 2.79 -3.77
N TYR A 41 -4.39 1.95 -4.39
CA TYR A 41 -3.89 0.71 -4.97
C TYR A 41 -3.22 0.98 -6.32
N LEU A 42 -2.07 0.34 -6.54
CA LEU A 42 -1.29 0.48 -7.76
C LEU A 42 -1.42 -0.74 -8.67
N LYS A 43 -1.01 -1.92 -8.18
CA LYS A 43 -1.02 -3.17 -8.97
C LYS A 43 -0.73 -4.39 -8.11
N SER A 44 -0.98 -5.56 -8.66
CA SER A 44 -0.54 -6.85 -8.11
C SER A 44 0.48 -7.51 -9.01
N VAL A 45 1.47 -8.18 -8.42
CA VAL A 45 2.51 -8.92 -9.14
C VAL A 45 2.79 -10.24 -8.42
N ASN A 46 2.96 -11.32 -9.18
CA ASN A 46 3.46 -12.57 -8.64
C ASN A 46 4.98 -12.47 -8.42
N ARG A 47 5.41 -12.51 -7.15
CA ARG A 47 6.83 -12.57 -6.77
C ARG A 47 7.06 -13.74 -5.82
N LYS A 48 8.24 -14.36 -5.94
CA LYS A 48 8.72 -15.46 -5.08
C LYS A 48 9.40 -14.97 -3.78
N LYS A 49 9.15 -13.74 -3.35
CA LYS A 49 9.84 -13.15 -2.19
C LYS A 49 8.98 -13.34 -0.95
N ASN A 50 9.51 -14.05 0.04
CA ASN A 50 8.76 -14.50 1.22
C ASN A 50 9.30 -13.88 2.52
N THR A 51 10.30 -13.00 2.42
CA THR A 51 10.99 -12.38 3.55
C THR A 51 10.59 -10.93 3.71
N GLY A 52 10.13 -10.57 4.91
CA GLY A 52 9.62 -9.25 5.25
C GLY A 52 9.05 -9.20 6.65
N LYS A 53 8.37 -8.10 6.97
CA LYS A 53 7.70 -7.91 8.27
C LYS A 53 6.25 -8.39 8.18
N ASP A 54 5.88 -9.35 9.01
CA ASP A 54 4.49 -9.78 9.15
C ASP A 54 3.65 -8.70 9.87
N ILE A 55 2.46 -8.42 9.34
CA ILE A 55 1.48 -7.47 9.87
C ILE A 55 0.11 -8.12 10.16
N GLY A 56 0.04 -9.45 10.21
CA GLY A 56 -1.16 -10.24 10.46
C GLY A 56 -2.07 -10.43 9.24
N VAL A 57 -2.19 -9.41 8.39
CA VAL A 57 -2.96 -9.48 7.12
C VAL A 57 -2.08 -9.79 5.90
N GLY A 58 -0.77 -9.91 6.11
CA GLY A 58 0.22 -10.17 5.06
C GLY A 58 1.64 -9.84 5.51
N ILE A 59 2.60 -9.98 4.61
CA ILE A 59 4.01 -9.71 4.87
C ILE A 59 4.46 -8.50 4.04
N ILE A 60 4.88 -7.43 4.69
CA ILE A 60 5.49 -6.27 4.00
C ILE A 60 6.87 -6.69 3.50
N ILE A 61 7.00 -6.85 2.18
CA ILE A 61 8.25 -7.27 1.53
C ILE A 61 9.02 -6.12 0.86
N SER A 62 8.39 -4.95 0.75
CA SER A 62 8.94 -3.73 0.16
C SER A 62 8.29 -2.49 0.76
N CYS A 63 9.09 -1.51 1.12
CA CYS A 63 8.66 -0.14 1.40
C CYS A 63 9.66 0.80 0.75
N ARG A 64 9.22 1.66 -0.17
CA ARG A 64 10.08 2.62 -0.86
C ARG A 64 9.45 3.99 -0.90
N TYR A 65 10.22 5.01 -0.55
CA TYR A 65 9.82 6.39 -0.74
C TYR A 65 9.62 6.71 -2.22
N LEU A 66 8.63 7.55 -2.52
CA LEU A 66 8.27 8.05 -3.83
C LEU A 66 8.30 9.58 -3.81
N ALA A 67 9.26 10.17 -4.52
CA ALA A 67 9.35 11.63 -4.68
C ALA A 67 8.17 12.22 -5.49
N ARG A 68 7.44 11.40 -6.24
CA ARG A 68 6.26 11.80 -7.02
C ARG A 68 5.21 10.69 -7.03
N CYS A 69 3.95 11.09 -7.03
CA CYS A 69 2.83 10.18 -7.12
C CYS A 69 2.79 9.50 -8.51
N PRO A 70 2.83 8.16 -8.60
CA PRO A 70 2.77 7.46 -9.88
C PRO A 70 1.38 7.61 -10.54
N LYS A 71 1.37 7.64 -11.88
CA LYS A 71 0.13 7.72 -12.67
C LYS A 71 -0.61 6.38 -12.67
N GLY A 72 -1.94 6.41 -12.79
CA GLY A 72 -2.78 5.21 -12.91
C GLY A 72 -3.12 4.51 -11.59
N LEU A 73 -3.03 5.23 -10.47
CA LEU A 73 -3.49 4.74 -9.17
C LEU A 73 -5.02 4.71 -9.13
N GLU A 74 -5.58 3.65 -8.53
CA GLU A 74 -6.99 3.66 -8.15
C GLU A 74 -7.23 4.83 -7.18
N PRO A 75 -8.34 5.58 -7.33
CA PRO A 75 -8.69 6.62 -6.39
C PRO A 75 -8.86 6.02 -4.99
N ASP A 76 -8.59 6.83 -3.96
CA ASP A 76 -8.89 6.42 -2.60
C ASP A 76 -10.40 6.24 -2.45
N THR A 77 -10.82 5.08 -1.94
CA THR A 77 -12.23 4.70 -1.84
C THR A 77 -12.95 5.42 -0.70
N ARG A 78 -12.24 6.13 0.19
CA ARG A 78 -12.83 6.88 1.30
C ARG A 78 -13.57 8.15 0.89
N GLY A 79 -13.49 8.53 -0.39
CA GLY A 79 -13.97 9.81 -0.85
C GLY A 79 -13.06 10.93 -0.34
N THR A 80 -12.79 11.90 -1.19
CA THR A 80 -11.99 13.08 -0.85
C THR A 80 -12.59 13.74 0.39
N VAL A 81 -11.91 13.69 1.54
CA VAL A 81 -12.12 14.75 2.54
C VAL A 81 -11.38 15.95 1.95
N LEU A 82 -12.17 16.86 1.38
CA LEU A 82 -11.75 18.15 0.81
C LEU A 82 -10.79 18.89 1.75
#